data_AF-A0A7X7CB47-F1
#
_entry.id   AF-A0A7X7CB47-F1
#
_cell.length_a   1.000
_cell.length_b   1.000
_cell.length_c   1.000
_cell.angle_alpha   90.00
_cell.angle_beta   90.00
_cell.angle_gamma   90.00
#
_symmetry.space_group_name_H-M   'P 1'
#
loop_
_entity.id
_entity.type
_entity.pdbx_description
1 polymer ?
#
loop_
_entity_poly.entity_id
_entity_poly.type
_entity_poly.pdbx_seq_one_letter_code
_entity_poly.pdbx_strand_id
1 'polypeptide(L)' 'MARFPDVKVHLYGKSVRPGRKLGHVTVWGSDVASARKRANAAVALLRGDESGDA' A
#
# COMPACT_ATOMS: atom_id res chain seq x y z
N MET A 1 9.00 -6.00 -1.32
CA MET A 1 8.95 -4.89 -0.34
C MET A 1 10.21 -4.02 -0.30
N ALA A 2 11.18 -4.20 -1.22
CA ALA A 2 12.48 -3.52 -1.18
C ALA A 2 12.45 -1.99 -1.44
N ARG A 3 11.34 -1.42 -1.96
CA ARG A 3 11.21 0.02 -2.26
C ARG A 3 10.73 0.87 -1.07
N PHE A 4 10.07 0.26 -0.08
CA PHE A 4 9.54 0.94 1.11
C PHE A 4 9.75 0.07 2.36
N PRO A 5 10.95 0.06 2.95
CA PRO A 5 11.29 -0.85 4.05
C PRO A 5 10.50 -0.59 5.34
N ASP A 6 10.02 0.64 5.50
CA ASP A 6 9.24 1.15 6.62
C ASP A 6 7.72 0.87 6.50
N VAL A 7 7.26 0.43 5.33
CA VAL A 7 5.87 0.10 5.09
C VAL A 7 5.60 -1.35 5.47
N LYS A 8 4.66 -1.56 6.39
CA LYS A 8 4.15 -2.88 6.75
C LYS A 8 2.84 -3.14 6.01
N VAL A 9 2.78 -4.21 5.23
CA VAL A 9 1.58 -4.61 4.49
C VAL A 9 0.95 -5.81 5.20
N HIS A 10 -0.35 -5.75 5.46
CA HIS A 10 -1.12 -6.85 6.03
C HIS A 10 -2.31 -7.18 5.12
N LEU A 11 -2.22 -8.34 4.46
CA LEU A 11 -3.29 -8.91 3.66
C LEU A 11 -4.10 -9.90 4.49
N TYR A 12 -5.42 -9.87 4.35
CA TYR A 12 -6.33 -10.67 5.16
C TYR A 12 -6.55 -12.10 4.63
N GLY A 13 -5.84 -12.52 3.57
CA GLY A 13 -6.05 -13.83 2.92
C GLY A 13 -7.44 -13.98 2.28
N LYS A 14 -8.12 -12.86 2.03
CA LYS A 14 -9.49 -12.80 1.52
C LYS A 14 -9.48 -12.90 -0.01
N SER A 15 -10.39 -13.69 -0.57
CA SER A 15 -10.65 -13.67 -2.02
C SER A 15 -11.07 -12.29 -2.54
N VAL A 16 -10.64 -11.97 -3.76
CA VAL A 16 -10.92 -10.68 -4.42
C VAL A 16 -12.40 -10.58 -4.79
N ARG A 17 -13.05 -9.49 -4.39
CA ARG A 17 -14.42 -9.11 -4.78
C ARG A 17 -14.55 -7.58 -4.83
N PRO A 18 -15.36 -7.00 -5.72
CA PRO A 18 -15.56 -5.55 -5.79
C PRO A 18 -15.95 -4.94 -4.44
N GLY A 19 -15.35 -3.81 -4.07
CA GLY A 19 -15.59 -3.09 -2.82
C GLY A 19 -15.09 -3.77 -1.53
N ARG A 20 -14.56 -5.00 -1.59
CA ARG A 20 -14.11 -5.73 -0.41
C ARG A 20 -12.73 -5.27 0.04
N LYS A 21 -12.59 -4.92 1.33
CA LYS A 21 -11.29 -4.69 1.94
C LYS A 21 -10.48 -5.99 2.01
N LEU A 22 -9.35 -6.02 1.31
CA LEU A 22 -8.44 -7.16 1.23
C LEU A 22 -7.26 -7.06 2.20
N GLY A 23 -6.97 -5.87 2.72
CA GLY A 23 -5.85 -5.63 3.62
C GLY A 23 -5.70 -4.15 3.96
N HIS A 24 -4.57 -3.81 4.55
CA HIS A 24 -4.14 -2.44 4.81
C HIS A 24 -2.61 -2.34 4.81
N VAL A 25 -2.12 -1.10 4.78
CA VAL A 25 -0.72 -0.78 5.02
C VAL A 25 -0.59 0.10 6.25
N THR A 26 0.51 -0.05 6.97
CA THR A 26 0.88 0.78 8.12
C THR A 26 2.26 1.35 7.88
N VAL A 27 2.42 2.65 8.16
CA VAL A 27 3.69 3.38 8.00
C VAL A 27 3.93 4.20 9.25
N TRP A 28 5.17 4.24 9.70
CA TRP A 28 5.60 5.00 10.87
C TRP A 28 6.62 6.08 10.45
N GLY A 29 6.63 7.20 11.17
CA GLY A 29 7.57 8.29 10.94
C GLY A 29 7.28 9.48 11.85
N SER A 30 8.28 10.34 12.02
CA SER A 30 8.18 11.58 12.81
C SER A 30 7.43 12.70 12.07
N ASP A 31 7.36 12.65 10.73
CA ASP A 31 6.59 13.58 9.91
C ASP A 31 5.39 12.89 9.25
N VAL A 32 4.19 13.42 9.53
CA VAL A 32 2.92 12.90 9.03
C VAL A 32 2.81 13.04 7.52
N ALA A 33 3.29 14.15 6.95
CA ALA A 33 3.18 14.39 5.51
C ALA A 33 4.00 13.35 4.73
N SER A 34 5.24 13.11 5.15
CA SER A 34 6.14 12.09 4.57
C SER A 34 5.63 10.67 4.79
N ALA A 35 5.08 10.35 5.97
CA ALA A 35 4.48 9.04 6.23
C ALA A 35 3.27 8.79 5.31
N ARG A 36 2.40 9.78 5.14
CA ARG A 36 1.24 9.70 4.24
C ARG A 36 1.66 9.53 2.78
N LYS A 37 2.67 10.28 2.32
CA LYS A 37 3.20 10.15 0.95
C LYS A 37 3.70 8.73 0.67
N ARG A 38 4.47 8.16 1.61
CA ARG A 38 4.97 6.77 1.50
C ARG A 38 3.84 5.74 1.52
N ALA A 39 2.88 5.90 2.42
CA ALA A 39 1.72 5.01 2.49
C ALA A 39 0.93 4.98 1.16
N ASN A 40 0.67 6.16 0.59
CA ASN A 40 -0.05 6.28 -0.68
C ASN A 40 0.72 5.66 -1.85
N ALA A 41 2.04 5.90 -1.93
CA ALA A 41 2.87 5.31 -2.97
C ALA A 41 2.91 3.77 -2.88
N ALA A 42 2.98 3.22 -1.66
CA ALA A 42 2.91 1.77 -1.47
C ALA A 42 1.53 1.19 -1.86
N VAL A 43 0.44 1.91 -1.55
CA VAL A 43 -0.91 1.50 -1.97
C VAL A 43 -1.08 1.53 -3.49
N ALA A 44 -0.55 2.56 -4.18
CA ALA A 44 -0.59 2.65 -5.64
C ALA A 44 0.11 1.43 -6.29
N LEU A 45 1.29 1.06 -5.78
CA LEU A 45 2.00 -0.14 -6.23
C LEU A 45 1.18 -1.43 -6.02
N LEU A 46 0.51 -1.55 -4.86
CA LEU A 46 -0.32 -2.72 -4.55
C LEU A 46 -1.59 -2.81 -5.42
N ARG A 47 -2.09 -1.68 -5.89
CA ARG A 47 -3.23 -1.62 -6.83
C ARG A 47 -2.84 -1.92 -8.27
N GLY A 48 -1.54 -1.83 -8.60
CA GLY A 48 -1.06 -1.89 -9.98
C GLY A 48 -1.15 -0.56 -10.71
N ASP A 49 -1.31 0.56 -10.00
CA ASP A 49 -1.47 1.89 -10.62
C ASP A 49 -0.16 2.39 -11.31
N GLU A 50 0.99 1.71 -11.09
CA GLU A 50 2.30 2.04 -11.68
C GLU A 50 2.74 1.10 -12.83
N SER A 51 1.88 0.21 -13.35
CA SER A 51 2.19 -0.59 -14.55
C SER A 51 1.64 0.08 -15.80
N GLY A 52 2.55 0.57 -16.66
CA GLY A 52 2.25 1.01 -18.02
C GLY A 52 1.90 -0.16 -18.94
N ASP A 53 0.72 -0.74 -18.73
CA ASP A 53 0.00 -1.57 -19.70
C ASP A 53 -1.49 -1.51 -19.37
N ALA A 54 -2.17 -0.50 -19.94
CA ALA A 54 -3.59 -0.46 -20.30
C ALA A 54 -3.83 0.76 -21.20
#